data_AF-A0A8G0PMV5-F1
#
_entry.id   AF-A0A8G0PMV5-F1
#
_cell.length_a   1.000
_cell.length_b   1.000
_cell.length_c   1.000
_cell.angle_alpha   90.00
_cell.angle_beta   90.00
_cell.angle_gamma   90.00
#
_symmetry.space_group_name_H-M   'P 1'
#
loop_
_entity.id
_entity.type
_entity.pdbx_description
1 polymer ?
#
loop_
_entity_poly.entity_id
_entity_poly.type
_entity_poly.pdbx_seq_one_letter_code
_entity_poly.pdbx_strand_id
1 'polypeptide(L)'
;MRFVPAFSRFIFSLSAFARVKSPHQIRHQALQPIRLQSMSSIPFLSALFGSSSKPSSNMTYPDQRTEDEWRAILNPTQFRILREKGTEAPGTGEFDKHYPKEGVYTCAACDAPLYKATHKFNSGCGWPAYFDSVPGAVTRHEDRSFGSIRTEIVCSNCGGHLGHVFKGEGFSTPTDERHCVNSISLKFSPEDKVVEKSKEDTQA
;
A
#
# COMPACT_ATOMS: atom_id res chain seq x y z
N MET A 1 0.21 -15.56 69.32
CA MET A 1 0.65 -14.17 69.60
C MET A 1 0.27 -13.32 68.40
N ARG A 2 -0.62 -12.34 68.63
CA ARG A 2 -1.20 -11.45 67.60
C ARG A 2 -0.33 -10.19 67.51
N PHE A 3 0.02 -9.73 66.31
CA PHE A 3 0.39 -8.33 66.10
C PHE A 3 -0.03 -7.89 64.69
N VAL A 4 -0.99 -6.97 64.66
CA VAL A 4 -1.42 -6.15 63.52
C VAL A 4 -0.99 -4.72 63.85
N PRO A 5 -0.39 -3.97 62.93
CA PRO A 5 -0.43 -2.51 62.99
C PRO A 5 -1.25 -1.99 61.80
N ALA A 6 -2.41 -1.37 62.04
CA ALA A 6 -2.58 0.03 62.48
C ALA A 6 -2.76 0.95 61.26
N PHE A 7 -4.02 1.08 60.85
CA PHE A 7 -4.55 2.16 60.05
C PHE A 7 -4.25 3.51 60.73
N SER A 8 -3.60 4.42 60.02
CA SER A 8 -3.60 5.84 60.38
C SER A 8 -4.50 6.60 59.42
N ARG A 9 -5.65 7.02 59.95
CA ARG A 9 -6.59 7.93 59.30
C ARG A 9 -6.08 9.35 59.50
N PHE A 10 -5.72 10.04 58.42
CA PHE A 10 -5.59 11.49 58.44
C PHE A 10 -6.85 12.12 57.83
N ILE A 11 -7.61 12.78 58.69
CA ILE A 11 -8.69 13.69 58.32
C ILE A 11 -8.02 15.05 58.09
N PHE A 12 -8.14 15.60 56.89
CA PHE A 12 -7.98 17.03 56.66
C PHE A 12 -9.29 17.60 56.12
N SER A 13 -9.82 18.53 56.88
CA SER A 13 -11.03 19.29 56.62
C SER A 13 -10.67 20.65 56.00
N LEU A 14 -11.66 21.22 55.32
CA LEU A 14 -11.83 22.65 54.99
C LEU A 14 -10.97 23.24 53.86
N SER A 15 -11.61 23.54 52.72
CA SER A 15 -12.22 24.87 52.50
C SER A 15 -12.56 25.04 51.03
N ALA A 16 -13.85 25.27 50.75
CA ALA A 16 -14.33 25.69 49.46
C ALA A 16 -13.95 27.15 49.21
N PHE A 17 -13.36 27.44 48.05
CA PHE A 17 -13.50 28.74 47.39
C PHE A 17 -13.75 28.50 45.91
N ALA A 18 -15.03 28.61 45.54
CA ALA A 18 -15.47 28.69 44.16
C ALA A 18 -14.91 29.98 43.54
N ARG A 19 -14.06 29.84 42.52
CA ARG A 19 -13.60 30.97 41.71
C ARG A 19 -14.67 31.27 40.66
N VAL A 20 -15.56 32.21 40.97
CA VAL A 20 -16.48 32.82 40.01
C VAL A 20 -15.66 33.47 38.90
N LYS A 21 -15.82 32.99 37.66
CA LYS A 21 -15.28 33.67 36.47
C LYS A 21 -16.17 34.87 36.16
N SER A 22 -15.52 36.03 36.06
CA SER A 22 -16.11 37.30 35.64
C SER A 22 -16.79 37.17 34.27
N PRO A 23 -17.97 37.80 34.04
CA PRO A 23 -18.57 37.84 32.72
C PRO A 23 -17.69 38.65 31.76
N HIS A 24 -17.28 38.00 30.67
CA HIS A 24 -16.61 38.68 29.58
C HIS A 24 -17.56 39.71 28.97
N GLN A 25 -17.14 40.97 29.04
CA GLN A 25 -17.86 42.12 28.51
C GLN A 25 -17.95 41.99 26.98
N ILE A 26 -19.18 41.85 26.47
CA ILE A 26 -19.47 41.84 25.04
C ILE A 26 -19.26 43.27 24.52
N ARG A 27 -18.20 43.47 23.73
CA ARG A 27 -17.95 44.72 23.03
C ARG A 27 -18.87 44.78 21.82
N HIS A 28 -20.01 45.47 21.96
CA HIS A 28 -20.81 45.90 20.82
C HIS A 28 -19.97 46.87 19.98
N GLN A 29 -19.50 46.41 18.82
CA GLN A 29 -19.00 47.29 17.78
C GLN A 29 -20.20 47.80 16.98
N ALA A 30 -20.33 49.13 16.92
CA ALA A 30 -21.35 49.80 16.13
C ALA A 30 -21.16 49.48 14.64
N LEU A 31 -22.24 49.05 14.00
CA LEU A 31 -22.32 48.86 12.56
C LEU A 31 -22.23 50.23 11.88
N GLN A 32 -21.20 50.43 11.08
CA GLN A 32 -21.08 51.58 10.18
C GLN A 32 -21.91 51.33 8.91
N PRO A 33 -22.57 52.36 8.34
CA PRO A 33 -23.33 52.21 7.11
C PRO A 33 -22.38 52.00 5.93
N ILE A 34 -22.57 50.89 5.22
CA ILE A 34 -21.85 50.58 3.98
C ILE A 34 -22.37 51.53 2.89
N ARG A 35 -21.49 52.42 2.40
CA ARG A 35 -21.76 53.17 1.17
C ARG A 35 -21.73 52.21 -0.01
N LEU A 36 -22.87 52.03 -0.69
CA LEU A 36 -22.89 51.43 -2.03
C LEU A 36 -22.20 52.40 -3.00
N GLN A 37 -20.99 52.06 -3.42
CA GLN A 37 -20.44 52.59 -4.66
C GLN A 37 -20.65 51.55 -5.76
N SER A 38 -21.38 51.98 -6.79
CA SER A 38 -21.57 51.28 -8.05
C SER A 38 -20.22 51.02 -8.69
N MET A 39 -19.76 49.76 -8.68
CA MET A 39 -18.59 49.34 -9.44
C MET A 39 -19.05 48.76 -10.78
N SER A 40 -18.43 49.28 -11.84
CA SER A 40 -18.60 48.86 -13.23
C SER A 40 -18.41 47.35 -13.41
N SER A 41 -19.20 46.80 -14.31
CA SER A 41 -19.24 45.42 -14.81
C SER A 41 -17.86 44.76 -14.94
N ILE A 42 -17.59 43.79 -14.09
CA ILE A 42 -16.45 42.87 -14.18
C ILE A 42 -16.80 41.80 -15.24
N PRO A 43 -16.00 41.63 -16.30
CA PRO A 43 -16.24 40.57 -17.27
C PRO A 43 -15.97 39.22 -16.61
N PHE A 44 -16.93 38.33 -16.81
CA PHE A 44 -16.95 36.89 -16.60
C PHE A 44 -15.55 36.23 -16.56
N LEU A 45 -14.99 36.01 -15.36
CA LEU A 45 -13.81 35.16 -15.12
C LEU A 45 -14.27 33.75 -14.72
N SER A 46 -14.86 33.03 -15.67
CA SER A 46 -15.05 31.58 -15.56
C SER A 46 -13.78 30.86 -15.98
N ALA A 47 -12.85 30.64 -15.05
CA ALA A 47 -11.69 29.79 -15.33
C ALA A 47 -11.01 29.28 -14.04
N LEU A 48 -11.71 28.50 -13.20
CA LEU A 48 -11.05 27.72 -12.13
C LEU A 48 -11.73 26.36 -11.91
N PHE A 49 -11.82 25.55 -12.96
CA PHE A 49 -11.91 24.09 -12.82
C PHE A 49 -10.71 23.46 -13.54
N GLY A 50 -9.54 23.58 -12.92
CA GLY A 50 -8.35 22.84 -13.34
C GLY A 50 -8.44 21.42 -12.82
N SER A 51 -9.00 20.50 -13.62
CA SER A 51 -8.80 19.05 -13.39
C SER A 51 -7.33 18.74 -13.53
N SER A 52 -6.66 18.50 -12.40
CA SER A 52 -5.30 17.99 -12.35
C SER A 52 -5.31 16.53 -12.84
N SER A 53 -5.20 16.33 -14.15
CA SER A 53 -4.95 15.02 -14.73
C SER A 53 -3.51 14.63 -14.41
N LYS A 54 -3.33 13.79 -13.38
CA LYS A 54 -2.06 13.08 -13.18
C LYS A 54 -1.71 12.33 -14.47
N PRO A 55 -0.45 12.30 -14.90
CA PRO A 55 -0.06 11.53 -16.06
C PRO A 55 -0.21 10.04 -15.72
N SER A 56 -1.29 9.43 -16.22
CA SER A 56 -1.38 7.98 -16.33
C SER A 56 -0.40 7.57 -17.42
N SER A 57 0.70 6.92 -17.02
CA SER A 57 1.47 6.10 -17.95
C SER A 57 0.51 5.05 -18.50
N ASN A 58 -0.04 5.27 -19.70
CA ASN A 58 -0.95 4.33 -20.36
C ASN A 58 -0.18 3.09 -20.82
N MET A 59 0.18 2.25 -19.86
CA MET A 59 0.50 0.85 -20.08
C MET A 59 -0.83 0.10 -19.99
N THR A 60 -1.29 -0.44 -21.11
CA THR A 60 -2.51 -1.24 -21.18
C THR A 60 -2.18 -2.67 -20.76
N TYR A 61 -2.88 -3.18 -19.75
CA TYR A 61 -2.78 -4.57 -19.29
C TYR A 61 -3.95 -5.41 -19.86
N PRO A 62 -3.85 -6.74 -19.98
CA PRO A 62 -4.96 -7.56 -20.46
C PRO A 62 -6.26 -7.41 -19.65
N ASP A 63 -6.17 -7.33 -18.32
CA ASP A 63 -7.30 -7.04 -17.44
C ASP A 63 -7.55 -5.52 -17.41
N GLN A 64 -8.75 -5.14 -17.83
CA GLN A 64 -9.18 -3.75 -18.02
C GLN A 64 -10.20 -3.27 -16.97
N ARG A 65 -10.31 -3.98 -15.84
CA ARG A 65 -11.16 -3.52 -14.72
C ARG A 65 -10.74 -2.15 -14.22
N THR A 66 -11.74 -1.32 -13.94
CA THR A 66 -11.63 0.03 -13.39
C THR A 66 -11.23 0.01 -11.92
N GLU A 67 -10.73 1.14 -11.40
CA GLU A 67 -10.38 1.26 -9.98
C GLU A 67 -11.58 1.02 -9.05
N ASP A 68 -12.80 1.38 -9.47
CA ASP A 68 -14.01 1.16 -8.66
C ASP A 68 -14.38 -0.33 -8.60
N GLU A 69 -14.24 -1.06 -9.70
CA GLU A 69 -14.39 -2.52 -9.71
C GLU A 69 -13.34 -3.19 -8.82
N TRP A 70 -12.09 -2.70 -8.83
CA TRP A 70 -11.05 -3.19 -7.94
C TRP A 70 -11.38 -2.91 -6.47
N ARG A 71 -11.89 -1.71 -6.13
CA ARG A 71 -12.33 -1.38 -4.76
C ARG A 71 -13.47 -2.27 -4.28
N ALA A 72 -14.32 -2.75 -5.19
CA ALA A 72 -15.44 -3.61 -4.84
C ALA A 72 -15.02 -5.03 -4.47
N ILE A 73 -13.92 -5.55 -5.03
CA ILE A 73 -13.49 -6.94 -4.83
C ILE A 73 -12.27 -7.10 -3.94
N LEU A 74 -11.40 -6.09 -3.87
CA LEU A 74 -10.20 -6.12 -3.04
C LEU A 74 -10.54 -5.60 -1.65
N ASN A 75 -9.96 -6.23 -0.62
CA ASN A 75 -10.01 -5.61 0.70
C ASN A 75 -9.15 -4.32 0.72
N PRO A 76 -9.36 -3.41 1.70
CA PRO A 76 -8.67 -2.12 1.71
C PRO A 76 -7.13 -2.23 1.70
N THR A 77 -6.57 -3.23 2.38
CA THR A 77 -5.12 -3.42 2.45
C THR A 77 -4.55 -3.94 1.13
N GLN A 78 -5.26 -4.88 0.48
CA GLN A 78 -4.94 -5.35 -0.86
C GLN A 78 -5.00 -4.20 -1.86
N PHE A 79 -6.06 -3.39 -1.84
CA PHE A 79 -6.19 -2.25 -2.72
C PHE A 79 -5.03 -1.26 -2.55
N ARG A 80 -4.71 -0.88 -1.31
CA ARG A 80 -3.57 -0.01 -0.99
C ARG A 80 -2.24 -0.52 -1.56
N ILE A 81 -1.99 -1.83 -1.47
CA ILE A 81 -0.73 -2.41 -1.94
C ILE A 81 -0.75 -2.56 -3.47
N LEU A 82 -1.75 -3.26 -4.02
CA LEU A 82 -1.82 -3.63 -5.43
C LEU A 82 -2.11 -2.45 -6.36
N ARG A 83 -2.92 -1.47 -5.94
CA ARG A 83 -3.35 -0.34 -6.79
C ARG A 83 -2.66 0.97 -6.42
N GLU A 84 -2.44 1.21 -5.14
CA GLU A 84 -1.80 2.45 -4.65
C GLU A 84 -0.29 2.31 -4.40
N LYS A 85 0.32 1.21 -4.85
CA LYS A 85 1.76 0.91 -4.72
C LYS A 85 2.28 0.96 -3.29
N GLY A 86 1.43 0.61 -2.33
CA GLY A 86 1.81 0.48 -0.93
C GLY A 86 2.72 -0.72 -0.67
N THR A 87 3.34 -0.73 0.51
CA THR A 87 4.14 -1.85 0.98
C THR A 87 3.61 -2.32 2.35
N GLU A 88 3.61 -3.62 2.61
CA GLU A 88 3.33 -4.20 3.93
C GLU A 88 4.53 -4.06 4.88
N ALA A 89 4.29 -4.14 6.18
CA ALA A 89 5.38 -4.08 7.15
C ALA A 89 6.28 -5.34 7.04
N PRO A 90 7.61 -5.22 7.23
CA PRO A 90 8.50 -6.37 7.16
C PRO A 90 8.16 -7.38 8.27
N GLY A 91 8.16 -8.66 7.91
CA GLY A 91 7.96 -9.80 8.80
C GLY A 91 6.50 -10.08 9.19
N THR A 92 5.54 -9.31 8.65
CA THR A 92 4.11 -9.49 8.97
C THR A 92 3.35 -10.29 7.92
N GLY A 93 3.91 -10.44 6.71
CA GLY A 93 3.27 -11.13 5.60
C GLY A 93 3.16 -12.64 5.83
N GLU A 94 2.01 -13.22 5.50
CA GLU A 94 1.74 -14.67 5.61
C GLU A 94 2.81 -15.52 4.92
N PHE A 95 3.29 -15.07 3.76
CA PHE A 95 4.21 -15.83 2.92
C PHE A 95 5.69 -15.54 3.18
N ASP A 96 6.05 -14.65 4.12
CA ASP A 96 7.46 -14.39 4.45
C ASP A 96 8.17 -15.69 4.87
N LYS A 97 7.61 -16.38 5.86
CA LYS A 97 8.15 -17.65 6.40
C LYS A 97 7.51 -18.92 5.83
N HIS A 98 6.77 -18.80 4.74
CA HIS A 98 6.12 -19.93 4.08
C HIS A 98 7.04 -20.54 3.01
N TYR A 99 7.38 -21.83 3.10
CA TYR A 99 8.31 -22.51 2.17
C TYR A 99 7.79 -23.89 1.75
N PRO A 100 6.73 -23.96 0.94
CA PRO A 100 6.19 -25.22 0.45
C PRO A 100 7.14 -25.85 -0.59
N LYS A 101 7.08 -27.18 -0.73
CA LYS A 101 7.90 -27.91 -1.72
C LYS A 101 7.40 -27.71 -3.16
N GLU A 102 6.09 -27.61 -3.32
CA GLU A 102 5.40 -27.43 -4.59
C GLU A 102 4.21 -26.47 -4.41
N GLY A 103 3.62 -26.05 -5.53
CA GLY A 103 2.52 -25.09 -5.57
C GLY A 103 2.88 -23.78 -6.29
N VAL A 104 1.89 -22.92 -6.44
CA VAL A 104 1.97 -21.68 -7.22
C VAL A 104 1.45 -20.51 -6.40
N TYR A 105 2.18 -19.40 -6.47
CA TYR A 105 1.70 -18.11 -5.99
C TYR A 105 1.06 -17.35 -7.14
N THR A 106 -0.21 -17.00 -6.98
CA THR A 106 -1.01 -16.25 -7.95
C THR A 106 -1.21 -14.83 -7.48
N CYS A 107 -1.54 -13.92 -8.41
CA CYS A 107 -1.87 -12.54 -8.10
C CYS A 107 -3.16 -12.49 -7.27
N ALA A 108 -3.14 -11.83 -6.11
CA ALA A 108 -4.33 -11.73 -5.27
C ALA A 108 -5.52 -11.00 -5.93
N ALA A 109 -5.26 -10.19 -6.96
CA ALA A 109 -6.28 -9.42 -7.67
C ALA A 109 -6.92 -10.17 -8.85
N CYS A 110 -6.11 -10.77 -9.72
CA CYS A 110 -6.58 -11.36 -10.98
C CYS A 110 -6.29 -12.86 -11.10
N ASP A 111 -5.74 -13.47 -10.06
CA ASP A 111 -5.43 -14.91 -9.96
C ASP A 111 -4.43 -15.43 -11.01
N ALA A 112 -3.80 -14.55 -11.79
CA ALA A 112 -2.74 -14.91 -12.72
C ALA A 112 -1.54 -15.54 -11.99
N PRO A 113 -0.94 -16.64 -12.50
CA PRO A 113 0.22 -17.27 -11.88
C PRO A 113 1.44 -16.36 -11.96
N LEU A 114 2.11 -16.11 -10.82
CA LEU A 114 3.25 -15.20 -10.71
C LEU A 114 4.56 -15.94 -10.41
N TYR A 115 4.54 -16.82 -9.41
CA TYR A 115 5.74 -17.48 -8.91
C TYR A 115 5.48 -18.96 -8.61
N LYS A 116 6.50 -19.80 -8.77
CA LYS A 116 6.48 -21.19 -8.31
C LYS A 116 7.02 -21.28 -6.88
N ALA A 117 6.54 -22.23 -6.10
CA ALA A 117 7.08 -22.56 -4.78
C ALA A 117 8.61 -22.82 -4.82
N THR A 118 9.07 -23.52 -5.85
CA THR A 118 10.49 -23.85 -6.06
C THR A 118 11.37 -22.63 -6.35
N HIS A 119 10.78 -21.50 -6.74
CA HIS A 119 11.52 -20.26 -6.97
C HIS A 119 11.69 -19.42 -5.69
N LYS A 120 10.99 -19.78 -4.62
CA LYS A 120 11.06 -19.07 -3.35
C LYS A 120 12.33 -19.43 -2.60
N PHE A 121 12.97 -18.43 -1.99
CA PHE A 121 14.14 -18.63 -1.14
C PHE A 121 14.12 -17.71 0.07
N ASN A 122 14.93 -18.04 1.09
CA ASN A 122 15.06 -17.20 2.27
C ASN A 122 16.13 -16.13 2.05
N SER A 123 15.70 -14.89 1.85
CA SER A 123 16.60 -13.73 1.69
C SER A 123 16.86 -12.99 3.00
N GLY A 124 16.05 -13.22 4.04
CA GLY A 124 16.08 -12.45 5.30
C GLY A 124 15.56 -11.02 5.20
N CYS A 125 14.96 -10.58 4.09
CA CYS A 125 14.51 -9.20 3.92
C CYS A 125 13.20 -8.85 4.65
N GLY A 126 12.47 -9.84 5.17
CA GLY A 126 11.18 -9.65 5.85
C GLY A 126 9.97 -9.65 4.91
N TRP A 127 10.16 -10.00 3.64
CA TRP A 127 9.09 -10.20 2.67
C TRP A 127 9.37 -11.49 1.88
N PRO A 128 8.35 -12.16 1.31
CA PRO A 128 8.57 -13.30 0.45
C PRO A 128 9.49 -12.91 -0.73
N ALA A 129 10.53 -13.71 -0.92
CA ALA A 129 11.55 -13.50 -1.94
C ALA A 129 11.58 -14.66 -2.94
N TYR A 130 11.63 -14.31 -4.22
CA TYR A 130 11.71 -15.26 -5.33
C TYR A 130 12.89 -14.90 -6.24
N PHE A 131 13.57 -15.91 -6.78
CA PHE A 131 14.68 -15.65 -7.71
C PHE A 131 14.23 -15.58 -9.17
N ASP A 132 13.05 -16.11 -9.49
CA ASP A 132 12.50 -16.06 -10.84
C ASP A 132 10.97 -16.11 -10.80
N SER A 133 10.33 -15.52 -11.82
CA SER A 133 8.88 -15.54 -12.01
C SER A 133 8.45 -16.56 -13.05
N VAL A 134 7.15 -16.88 -13.12
CA VAL A 134 6.60 -17.56 -14.29
C VAL A 134 6.88 -16.71 -15.54
N PRO A 135 7.33 -17.31 -16.67
CA PRO A 135 7.68 -16.55 -17.86
C PRO A 135 6.55 -15.63 -18.32
N GLY A 136 6.83 -14.32 -18.42
CA GLY A 136 5.87 -13.30 -18.85
C GLY A 136 4.83 -12.89 -17.80
N ALA A 137 4.92 -13.38 -16.56
CA ALA A 137 3.95 -13.04 -15.51
C ALA A 137 4.19 -11.67 -14.83
N VAL A 138 5.44 -11.16 -14.90
CA VAL A 138 5.87 -9.94 -14.22
C VAL A 138 6.46 -8.94 -15.20
N THR A 139 5.94 -7.71 -15.15
CA THR A 139 6.46 -6.55 -15.89
C THR A 139 7.33 -5.71 -14.96
N ARG A 140 8.46 -5.22 -15.47
CA ARG A 140 9.42 -4.40 -14.73
C ARG A 140 9.30 -2.94 -15.16
N HIS A 141 9.26 -2.03 -14.19
CA HIS A 141 9.21 -0.57 -14.41
C HIS A 141 10.33 0.11 -13.63
N GLU A 142 10.89 1.18 -14.18
CA GLU A 142 11.85 1.99 -13.44
C GLU A 142 11.12 2.84 -12.37
N ASP A 143 11.52 2.72 -11.12
CA ASP A 143 11.00 3.49 -9.99
C ASP A 143 12.10 4.42 -9.45
N ARG A 144 11.89 5.74 -9.62
CA ARG A 144 12.80 6.81 -9.16
C ARG A 144 12.35 7.46 -7.86
N SER A 145 11.39 6.84 -7.15
CA SER A 145 10.89 7.35 -5.88
C SER A 145 11.99 7.37 -4.81
N PHE A 146 11.90 8.29 -3.85
CA PHE A 146 12.82 8.41 -2.71
C PHE A 146 14.31 8.62 -3.07
N GLY A 147 14.60 9.15 -4.27
CA GLY A 147 15.96 9.50 -4.68
C GLY A 147 16.86 8.29 -4.99
N SER A 148 16.31 7.09 -5.09
CA SER A 148 17.00 5.87 -5.51
C SER A 148 16.37 5.32 -6.79
N ILE A 149 17.18 4.70 -7.64
CA ILE A 149 16.69 3.98 -8.83
C ILE A 149 16.47 2.53 -8.43
N ARG A 150 15.20 2.13 -8.38
CA ARG A 150 14.78 0.75 -8.13
C ARG A 150 14.00 0.23 -9.33
N THR A 151 13.87 -1.08 -9.43
CA THR A 151 13.00 -1.69 -10.45
C THR A 151 11.74 -2.20 -9.79
N GLU A 152 10.61 -1.52 -10.02
CA GLU A 152 9.30 -1.97 -9.60
C GLU A 152 8.90 -3.21 -10.42
N ILE A 153 8.25 -4.17 -9.76
CA ILE A 153 7.63 -5.33 -10.40
C ILE A 153 6.11 -5.27 -10.22
N VAL A 154 5.39 -5.46 -11.32
CA VAL A 154 3.93 -5.49 -11.36
C VAL A 154 3.44 -6.74 -12.08
N CYS A 155 2.21 -7.19 -11.78
CA CYS A 155 1.58 -8.27 -12.51
C CYS A 155 1.34 -7.87 -13.98
N SER A 156 1.83 -8.67 -14.93
CA SER A 156 1.66 -8.39 -16.36
C SER A 156 0.21 -8.50 -16.83
N ASN A 157 -0.67 -9.19 -16.09
CA ASN A 157 -2.08 -9.36 -16.46
C ASN A 157 -2.97 -8.18 -16.03
N CYS A 158 -2.81 -7.64 -14.82
CA CYS A 158 -3.68 -6.58 -14.28
C CYS A 158 -2.97 -5.29 -13.86
N GLY A 159 -1.64 -5.24 -13.95
CA GLY A 159 -0.83 -4.10 -13.52
C GLY A 159 -0.74 -3.92 -12.01
N GLY A 160 -1.22 -4.88 -11.22
CA GLY A 160 -1.14 -4.81 -9.76
C GLY A 160 0.31 -4.76 -9.27
N HIS A 161 0.64 -3.80 -8.40
CA HIS A 161 1.94 -3.67 -7.77
C HIS A 161 2.25 -4.89 -6.91
N LEU A 162 3.44 -5.46 -7.11
CA LEU A 162 3.92 -6.62 -6.37
C LEU A 162 5.03 -6.23 -5.38
N GLY A 163 5.96 -5.37 -5.80
CA GLY A 163 7.12 -4.95 -5.02
C GLY A 163 8.26 -4.48 -5.91
N HIS A 164 9.48 -4.91 -5.58
CA HIS A 164 10.69 -4.53 -6.32
C HIS A 164 11.60 -5.73 -6.58
N VAL A 165 12.38 -5.65 -7.66
CA VAL A 165 13.44 -6.62 -7.97
C VAL A 165 14.81 -5.98 -7.81
N PHE A 166 15.71 -6.73 -7.19
CA PHE A 166 17.12 -6.39 -6.98
C PHE A 166 17.99 -7.45 -7.66
N LYS A 167 19.19 -7.06 -8.12
CA LYS A 167 20.13 -7.97 -8.79
C LYS A 167 21.55 -7.72 -8.29
N GLY A 168 22.41 -8.74 -8.34
CA GLY A 168 23.83 -8.58 -8.01
C GLY A 168 24.10 -8.51 -6.51
N GLU A 169 23.23 -9.11 -5.69
CA GLU A 169 23.38 -9.14 -4.23
C GLU A 169 24.20 -10.35 -3.74
N GLY A 170 24.53 -11.29 -4.64
CA GLY A 170 25.36 -12.45 -4.35
C GLY A 170 24.59 -13.59 -3.70
N PHE A 171 23.28 -13.71 -3.93
CA PHE A 171 22.51 -14.86 -3.48
C PHE A 171 22.90 -16.11 -4.25
N SER A 172 22.92 -17.26 -3.59
CA SER A 172 23.20 -18.56 -4.21
C SER A 172 21.98 -19.08 -4.99
N THR A 173 21.39 -18.25 -5.84
CA THR A 173 20.26 -18.58 -6.71
C THR A 173 20.69 -18.55 -8.17
N PRO A 174 20.03 -19.29 -9.08
CA PRO A 174 20.46 -19.38 -10.48
C PRO A 174 20.56 -18.05 -11.23
N THR A 175 19.76 -17.07 -10.84
CA THR A 175 19.63 -15.77 -11.52
C THR A 175 20.33 -14.63 -10.79
N ASP A 176 20.70 -14.81 -9.51
CA ASP A 176 21.09 -13.74 -8.57
C ASP A 176 20.12 -12.53 -8.59
N GLU A 177 18.84 -12.81 -8.85
CA GLU A 177 17.75 -11.85 -8.69
C GLU A 177 17.03 -12.10 -7.37
N ARG A 178 16.56 -11.01 -6.76
CA ARG A 178 15.68 -11.04 -5.59
C ARG A 178 14.44 -10.23 -5.88
N HIS A 179 13.36 -10.92 -6.25
CA HIS A 179 12.03 -10.38 -6.33
C HIS A 179 11.47 -10.28 -4.90
N CYS A 180 11.52 -9.09 -4.32
CA CYS A 180 10.99 -8.78 -3.00
C CYS A 180 9.53 -8.38 -3.14
N VAL A 181 8.62 -9.28 -2.77
CA VAL A 181 7.18 -9.16 -3.08
C VAL A 181 6.38 -8.98 -1.80
N ASN A 182 5.31 -8.19 -1.84
CA ASN A 182 4.36 -8.11 -0.73
C ASN A 182 3.53 -9.41 -0.66
N SER A 183 3.47 -10.04 0.51
CA SER A 183 2.63 -11.23 0.72
C SER A 183 1.16 -10.96 0.40
N ILE A 184 0.65 -9.78 0.75
CA ILE A 184 -0.75 -9.39 0.49
C ILE A 184 -1.08 -9.30 -1.01
N SER A 185 -0.07 -9.18 -1.88
CA SER A 185 -0.26 -9.19 -3.34
C SER A 185 -0.40 -10.59 -3.91
N LEU A 186 -0.26 -11.64 -3.09
CA LEU A 186 -0.22 -13.02 -3.50
C LEU A 186 -1.37 -13.83 -2.89
N LYS A 187 -1.76 -14.91 -3.57
CA LYS A 187 -2.47 -16.07 -3.02
C LYS A 187 -1.61 -17.30 -3.28
N PHE A 188 -1.83 -18.39 -2.55
CA PHE A 188 -1.08 -19.62 -2.72
C PHE A 188 -2.03 -20.81 -2.97
N SER A 189 -1.71 -21.60 -3.99
CA SER A 189 -2.40 -22.84 -4.33
C SER A 189 -1.41 -24.01 -4.28
N PRO A 190 -1.57 -25.00 -3.38
CA PRO A 190 -0.66 -26.14 -3.28
C PRO A 190 -0.84 -27.15 -4.43
N GLU A 191 -2.04 -27.24 -5.00
CA GLU A 191 -2.38 -28.23 -6.03
C GLU A 191 -2.03 -27.77 -7.45
N ASP A 192 -1.86 -26.46 -7.65
CA ASP A 192 -1.60 -25.89 -8.96
C ASP A 192 -0.18 -26.21 -9.44
N LYS A 193 -0.06 -26.58 -10.72
CA LYS A 193 1.21 -26.74 -11.42
C LYS A 193 1.19 -25.86 -12.66
N VAL A 194 2.16 -24.96 -12.79
CA VAL A 194 2.30 -24.14 -14.00
C VAL A 194 2.68 -25.06 -15.16
N VAL A 195 1.77 -25.20 -16.12
CA VAL A 195 2.05 -25.89 -17.37
C VAL A 195 2.91 -24.96 -18.23
N GLU A 196 4.21 -25.21 -18.24
CA GLU A 196 5.13 -24.53 -19.14
C GLU A 196 4.77 -24.92 -20.58
N LYS A 197 4.23 -23.99 -21.37
CA LYS A 197 4.12 -24.19 -22.82
C LYS A 197 5.54 -24.15 -23.38
N SER A 198 6.10 -25.32 -23.67
CA SER A 198 7.32 -25.45 -24.45
C SER A 198 7.12 -24.77 -25.79
N LYS A 199 7.98 -23.80 -26.11
CA LYS A 199 8.07 -23.18 -27.44
C LYS A 199 8.64 -24.21 -28.42
N GLU A 200 7.78 -25.06 -28.93
CA GLU A 200 8.05 -25.93 -30.08
C GLU A 200 6.88 -25.71 -31.02
N ASP A 201 6.98 -24.67 -31.88
CA ASP A 201 6.17 -24.43 -33.09
C ASP A 201 6.44 -23.00 -33.61
N THR A 202 7.67 -22.73 -34.06
CA THR A 202 7.92 -21.65 -35.04
C THR A 202 9.14 -22.04 -35.87
N GLN A 203 8.96 -23.07 -36.71
CA GLN A 203 9.74 -23.32 -37.91
C GLN A 203 8.79 -23.89 -38.96
N ALA A 204 8.18 -22.99 -39.73
CA ALA A 204 7.50 -23.27 -40.99
C ALA A 204 7.65 -22.04 -41.89
#